data_AF-X6PB01-F1
#
_entry.id   AF-X6PB01-F1
#
_cell.length_a   1.000
_cell.length_b   1.000
_cell.length_c   1.000
_cell.angle_alpha   90.00
_cell.angle_beta   90.00
_cell.angle_gamma   90.00
#
_symmetry.space_group_name_H-M   'P 1'
#
loop_
_entity.id
_entity.type
_entity.pdbx_description
1 polymer ?
#
loop_
_entity_poly.entity_id
_entity_poly.type
_entity_poly.pdbx_seq_one_letter_code
_entity_poly.pdbx_strand_id
1 'polypeptide(L)'
;IVLTFIYKQEFNSFQIILNESGTAHKEPFNPYSMTLKQGLEHLKHQLQIRQESLYGEDEFIKLECNFDKFKPQILLNDIYRNFPHYPNIQVYWEVHCISMVSYKHTICIERTDIPKSSPSKDISSNQKPKFNPLLYECDIHRLKTIQDTMFSIKDTSNNQWKSLLHEVVKNGFLNNLIAPQYTNNKKEQEQLHETINQQINYNEKNANELILNENILTILNEVKELYHDDIHKQMGYPLQLIHICAILLYCGKSCNFEFSYDQIQFQHSKWKYLDWHLQQAILILHNHERREEESIELYCGLKKVRLENIKEIKEWFFISHVSTSDDIQVAKMFRSDRGCILHFHPSMRRANMIYSCDVSWISPFKNEREILFSRSHVIQFYNTNTKEEAGWNARIEKEDKNTQMILLTWTRYDQFIQQTMSISKMWSHSIDLNLIYIVLASVQGNIELTMECLSLIEEWRNETKNKMKYEEKKKEFMERRCCNHHINLFSIFLVEKGLPGYNTSIEFAAIMTVKDGLPFVEKDKERYEQ
;
A
#
# COMPACT_ATOMS: atom_id res chain seq x y z
N ILE A 1 -12.58 -8.15 -51.73
CA ILE A 1 -12.52 -7.07 -50.70
C ILE A 1 -11.09 -7.02 -50.22
N VAL A 2 -10.36 -5.99 -50.66
CA VAL A 2 -8.98 -5.71 -50.26
C VAL A 2 -9.05 -5.14 -48.85
N LEU A 3 -8.61 -5.93 -47.86
CA LEU A 3 -8.41 -5.44 -46.50
C LEU A 3 -6.99 -4.86 -46.44
N THR A 4 -6.92 -3.57 -46.71
CA THR A 4 -5.72 -2.76 -46.46
C THR A 4 -5.60 -2.57 -44.95
N PHE A 5 -4.78 -3.37 -44.27
CA PHE A 5 -4.27 -3.00 -42.96
C PHE A 5 -3.14 -1.99 -43.18
N ILE A 6 -3.45 -0.71 -42.99
CA ILE A 6 -2.42 0.31 -42.80
C ILE A 6 -1.86 0.08 -41.39
N TYR A 7 -0.85 -0.77 -41.27
CA TYR A 7 0.07 -0.64 -40.15
C TYR A 7 0.78 0.70 -40.34
N LYS A 8 0.51 1.68 -39.49
CA LYS A 8 1.51 2.69 -39.17
C LYS A 8 2.64 1.96 -38.45
N GLN A 9 3.53 1.31 -39.21
CA GLN A 9 4.88 1.06 -38.72
C GLN A 9 5.49 2.46 -38.59
N GLU A 10 5.70 2.91 -37.36
CA GLU A 10 6.58 4.05 -37.08
C GLU A 10 7.97 3.68 -37.60
N PHE A 11 8.21 4.03 -38.86
CA PHE A 11 9.48 3.86 -39.55
C PHE A 11 10.55 4.51 -38.67
N ASN A 12 11.48 3.70 -38.14
CA ASN A 12 12.61 4.08 -37.26
C ASN A 12 12.39 4.14 -35.74
N SER A 13 11.42 3.41 -35.16
CA SER A 13 11.26 3.33 -33.70
C SER A 13 11.68 1.96 -33.12
N PHE A 14 12.55 1.95 -32.11
CA PHE A 14 12.63 0.81 -31.21
C PHE A 14 11.37 0.75 -30.36
N GLN A 15 10.83 -0.44 -30.12
CA GLN A 15 9.83 -0.64 -29.08
C GLN A 15 10.52 -1.21 -27.86
N ILE A 16 10.69 -0.39 -26.82
CA ILE A 16 11.08 -0.88 -25.50
C ILE A 16 9.87 -1.53 -24.86
N ILE A 17 10.09 -2.56 -24.04
CA ILE A 17 9.07 -3.13 -23.16
C ILE A 17 9.63 -3.07 -21.75
N LEU A 18 9.02 -2.24 -20.90
CA LEU A 18 9.34 -2.18 -19.47
C LEU A 18 8.62 -3.33 -18.74
N ASN A 19 9.30 -4.04 -17.83
CA ASN A 19 8.78 -5.23 -17.14
C ASN A 19 8.50 -5.01 -15.64
N GLU A 20 8.14 -3.80 -15.23
CA GLU A 20 7.97 -3.46 -13.80
C GLU A 20 6.70 -4.07 -13.17
N SER A 21 5.69 -4.41 -13.97
CA SER A 21 4.37 -4.85 -13.47
C SER A 21 3.76 -5.99 -14.28
N GLY A 22 4.55 -6.63 -15.15
CA GLY A 22 4.05 -7.53 -16.19
C GLY A 22 3.27 -6.81 -17.32
N THR A 23 3.11 -5.48 -17.26
CA THR A 23 2.53 -4.70 -18.37
C THR A 23 3.63 -4.16 -19.28
N ALA A 24 3.62 -4.60 -20.54
CA ALA A 24 4.56 -4.14 -21.53
C ALA A 24 4.26 -2.70 -21.98
N HIS A 25 5.13 -1.76 -21.61
CA HIS A 25 5.02 -0.37 -22.06
C HIS A 25 5.95 -0.09 -23.22
N LYS A 26 5.43 0.54 -24.28
CA LYS A 26 6.17 0.83 -25.51
C LYS A 26 6.60 2.28 -25.57
N GLU A 27 7.91 2.49 -25.59
CA GLU A 27 8.52 3.80 -25.83
C GLU A 27 9.26 3.82 -27.16
N PRO A 28 8.94 4.75 -28.08
CA PRO A 28 9.57 4.84 -29.39
C PRO A 28 10.89 5.62 -29.32
N PHE A 29 11.99 4.97 -29.72
CA PHE A 29 13.32 5.60 -29.80
C PHE A 29 13.88 5.62 -31.21
N ASN A 30 14.53 6.73 -31.60
CA ASN A 30 15.26 6.83 -32.87
C ASN A 30 16.73 6.36 -32.70
N PRO A 31 17.12 5.22 -33.31
CA PRO A 31 18.47 4.68 -33.18
C PRO A 31 19.59 5.58 -33.65
N TYR A 32 19.30 6.39 -34.68
CA TYR A 32 20.32 7.11 -35.43
C TYR A 32 20.68 8.45 -34.79
N SER A 33 19.80 9.00 -33.95
CA SER A 33 19.99 10.29 -33.29
C SER A 33 20.18 10.20 -31.79
N MET A 34 19.97 9.01 -31.19
CA MET A 34 19.98 8.86 -29.74
C MET A 34 21.13 7.96 -29.27
N THR A 35 21.86 8.44 -28.28
CA THR A 35 22.87 7.66 -27.54
C THR A 35 22.20 6.80 -26.46
N LEU A 36 22.91 5.77 -25.98
CA LEU A 36 22.46 4.97 -24.85
C LEU A 36 22.16 5.85 -23.63
N LYS A 37 23.04 6.81 -23.31
CA LYS A 37 22.82 7.76 -22.21
C LYS A 37 21.53 8.56 -22.36
N GLN A 38 21.30 9.15 -23.54
CA GLN A 38 20.07 9.92 -23.80
C GLN A 38 18.81 9.04 -23.71
N GLY A 39 18.89 7.78 -24.16
CA GLY A 39 17.79 6.83 -24.03
C GLY A 39 17.47 6.50 -22.58
N LEU A 40 18.49 6.23 -21.76
CA LEU A 40 18.32 5.97 -20.33
C LEU A 40 17.79 7.21 -19.58
N GLU A 41 18.28 8.41 -19.89
CA GLU A 41 17.76 9.67 -19.33
C GLU A 41 16.29 9.90 -19.71
N HIS A 42 15.91 9.63 -20.96
CA HIS A 42 14.52 9.70 -21.40
C HIS A 42 13.63 8.69 -20.66
N LEU A 43 14.06 7.43 -20.57
CA LEU A 43 13.31 6.41 -19.83
C LEU A 43 13.14 6.79 -18.37
N LYS A 44 14.21 7.28 -17.73
CA LYS A 44 14.16 7.76 -16.35
C LYS A 44 13.09 8.84 -16.18
N HIS A 45 13.05 9.82 -17.08
CA HIS A 45 12.03 10.87 -17.03
C HIS A 45 10.60 10.33 -17.23
N GLN A 46 10.38 9.43 -18.19
CA GLN A 46 9.07 8.81 -18.41
C GLN A 46 8.60 7.97 -17.22
N LEU A 47 9.52 7.18 -16.66
CA LEU A 47 9.26 6.40 -15.45
C LEU A 47 8.90 7.32 -14.29
N GLN A 48 9.54 8.49 -14.16
CA GLN A 48 9.26 9.42 -13.06
C GLN A 48 7.83 9.94 -13.14
N ILE A 49 7.47 10.46 -14.31
CA ILE A 49 6.11 10.98 -14.57
C ILE A 49 5.08 9.88 -14.30
N ARG A 50 5.39 8.64 -14.65
CA ARG A 50 4.49 7.51 -14.44
C ARG A 50 4.35 7.13 -12.98
N GLN A 51 5.46 7.03 -12.24
CA GLN A 51 5.46 6.69 -10.82
C GLN A 51 4.78 7.78 -9.99
N GLU A 52 5.02 9.05 -10.31
CA GLU A 52 4.32 10.21 -9.74
C GLU A 52 2.82 10.16 -10.05
N SER A 53 2.43 9.87 -11.29
CA SER A 53 1.02 9.80 -11.70
C SER A 53 0.25 8.64 -11.08
N LEU A 54 0.87 7.46 -10.95
CA LEU A 54 0.21 6.26 -10.45
C LEU A 54 0.21 6.17 -8.93
N TYR A 55 1.31 6.56 -8.28
CA TYR A 55 1.53 6.31 -6.85
C TYR A 55 1.93 7.57 -6.07
N GLY A 56 2.08 8.72 -6.72
CA GLY A 56 2.60 9.95 -6.11
C GLY A 56 4.09 9.91 -5.77
N GLU A 57 4.83 8.90 -6.25
CA GLU A 57 6.26 8.76 -5.99
C GLU A 57 7.07 9.72 -6.87
N ASP A 58 7.44 10.88 -6.30
CA ASP A 58 8.12 11.96 -7.02
C ASP A 58 9.66 11.90 -6.99
N GLU A 59 10.22 10.91 -6.29
CA GLU A 59 11.66 10.79 -6.05
C GLU A 59 12.22 9.41 -6.38
N PHE A 60 13.24 9.34 -7.23
CA PHE A 60 13.95 8.08 -7.48
C PHE A 60 14.92 7.72 -6.36
N ILE A 61 14.86 6.46 -5.95
CA ILE A 61 15.90 5.84 -5.14
C ILE A 61 16.93 5.21 -6.08
N LYS A 62 16.51 4.32 -6.98
CA LYS A 62 17.43 3.51 -7.78
C LYS A 62 16.88 3.26 -9.18
N LEU A 63 17.75 3.33 -10.18
CA LEU A 63 17.47 2.91 -11.54
C LEU A 63 18.63 2.04 -12.00
N GLU A 64 18.37 0.76 -12.22
CA GLU A 64 19.33 -0.17 -12.79
C GLU A 64 18.89 -0.58 -14.18
N CYS A 65 19.82 -0.58 -15.11
CA CYS A 65 19.60 -1.11 -16.43
C CYS A 65 20.70 -2.13 -16.76
N ASN A 66 20.33 -3.26 -17.37
CA ASN A 66 21.32 -4.27 -17.78
C ASN A 66 22.43 -3.71 -18.71
N PHE A 67 22.22 -2.53 -19.29
CA PHE A 67 23.18 -1.82 -20.14
C PHE A 67 24.19 -0.94 -19.39
N ASP A 68 24.15 -0.85 -18.05
CA ASP A 68 25.10 -0.04 -17.25
C ASP A 68 26.57 -0.47 -17.44
N LYS A 69 26.79 -1.65 -18.03
CA LYS A 69 28.12 -2.19 -18.38
C LYS A 69 28.70 -1.64 -19.70
N PHE A 70 27.90 -0.94 -20.52
CA PHE A 70 28.34 -0.38 -21.81
C PHE A 70 28.82 1.06 -21.67
N LYS A 71 29.70 1.51 -22.58
CA LYS A 71 30.14 2.91 -22.59
C LYS A 71 28.94 3.81 -22.95
N PRO A 72 28.63 4.86 -22.16
CA PRO A 72 27.38 5.62 -22.27
C PRO A 72 27.23 6.45 -23.56
N GLN A 73 28.34 6.73 -24.26
CA GLN A 73 28.35 7.58 -25.47
C GLN A 73 28.08 6.83 -26.78
N ILE A 74 27.80 5.53 -26.74
CA ILE A 74 27.54 4.75 -27.95
C ILE A 74 26.15 5.09 -28.49
N LEU A 75 26.04 5.37 -29.79
CA LEU A 75 24.74 5.52 -30.47
C LEU A 75 23.97 4.20 -30.40
N LEU A 76 22.66 4.26 -30.21
CA LEU A 76 21.85 3.04 -30.20
C LEU A 76 22.00 2.26 -31.52
N ASN A 77 22.13 2.95 -32.66
CA ASN A 77 22.48 2.35 -33.95
C ASN A 77 23.74 1.48 -33.87
N ASP A 78 24.79 1.94 -33.19
CA ASP A 78 26.06 1.18 -33.13
C ASP A 78 25.96 -0.07 -32.24
N ILE A 79 25.05 -0.05 -31.26
CA ILE A 79 24.74 -1.23 -30.43
C ILE A 79 23.98 -2.27 -31.24
N TYR A 80 22.97 -1.83 -32.00
CA TYR A 80 21.98 -2.72 -32.60
C TYR A 80 22.16 -3.02 -34.09
N ARG A 81 23.04 -2.32 -34.82
CA ARG A 81 23.21 -2.46 -36.29
C ARG A 81 23.52 -3.87 -36.77
N ASN A 82 24.11 -4.71 -35.92
CA ASN A 82 24.48 -6.08 -36.26
C ASN A 82 23.37 -7.11 -35.96
N PHE A 83 22.25 -6.68 -35.35
CA PHE A 83 21.14 -7.57 -35.04
C PHE A 83 20.30 -7.86 -36.29
N PRO A 84 19.82 -9.11 -36.47
CA PRO A 84 18.92 -9.45 -37.57
C PRO A 84 17.70 -8.52 -37.60
N HIS A 85 17.30 -8.09 -38.81
CA HIS A 85 16.15 -7.21 -39.07
C HIS A 85 16.31 -5.74 -38.68
N TYR A 86 17.51 -5.27 -38.31
CA TYR A 86 17.78 -3.84 -38.11
C TYR A 86 17.46 -3.01 -39.38
N PRO A 87 16.83 -1.83 -39.27
CA PRO A 87 16.43 -1.11 -38.05
C PRO A 87 15.10 -1.57 -37.42
N ASN A 88 14.35 -2.44 -38.09
CA ASN A 88 13.04 -2.92 -37.65
C ASN A 88 13.17 -4.07 -36.64
N ILE A 89 13.79 -3.81 -35.49
CA ILE A 89 13.92 -4.76 -34.39
C ILE A 89 13.11 -4.33 -33.18
N GLN A 90 12.57 -5.32 -32.46
CA GLN A 90 12.02 -5.12 -31.14
C GLN A 90 13.12 -5.36 -30.11
N VAL A 91 13.38 -4.39 -29.25
CA VAL A 91 14.46 -4.45 -28.27
C VAL A 91 13.86 -4.46 -26.88
N TYR A 92 14.25 -5.43 -26.08
CA TYR A 92 13.81 -5.53 -24.70
C TYR A 92 14.87 -4.94 -23.78
N TRP A 93 14.49 -3.89 -23.03
CA TRP A 93 15.32 -3.37 -21.94
C TRP A 93 14.66 -3.77 -20.62
N GLU A 94 15.39 -4.56 -19.85
CA GLU A 94 15.05 -4.79 -18.46
C GLU A 94 15.57 -3.60 -17.65
N VAL A 95 14.64 -2.84 -17.11
CA VAL A 95 14.89 -1.70 -16.26
C VAL A 95 14.28 -2.01 -14.91
N HIS A 96 15.09 -1.93 -13.87
CA HIS A 96 14.64 -2.06 -12.50
C HIS A 96 14.61 -0.67 -11.86
N CYS A 97 13.41 -0.22 -11.50
CA CYS A 97 13.20 1.09 -10.94
C CYS A 97 12.63 0.99 -9.52
N ILE A 98 13.23 1.75 -8.61
CA ILE A 98 12.72 1.95 -7.26
C ILE A 98 12.56 3.46 -7.05
N SER A 99 11.34 3.88 -6.75
CA SER A 99 10.99 5.27 -6.44
C SER A 99 10.37 5.37 -5.05
N MET A 100 10.22 6.57 -4.51
CA MET A 100 9.53 6.84 -3.26
C MET A 100 8.87 8.20 -3.32
N VAL A 101 7.96 8.46 -2.37
CA VAL A 101 7.46 9.81 -2.11
C VAL A 101 8.51 10.57 -1.31
N SER A 102 8.91 11.74 -1.81
CA SER A 102 9.89 12.58 -1.13
C SER A 102 9.38 13.08 0.22
N TYR A 103 10.30 13.29 1.16
CA TYR A 103 9.98 13.67 2.53
C TYR A 103 9.02 14.88 2.63
N LYS A 104 9.19 15.88 1.74
CA LYS A 104 8.34 17.09 1.67
C LYS A 104 6.86 16.81 1.41
N HIS A 105 6.53 15.70 0.76
CA HIS A 105 5.17 15.31 0.41
C HIS A 105 4.66 14.17 1.30
N THR A 106 5.33 13.92 2.41
CA THR A 106 4.90 12.91 3.40
C THR A 106 4.29 13.53 4.64
N ILE A 107 3.49 12.74 5.34
CA ILE A 107 2.84 13.09 6.60
C ILE A 107 3.30 12.15 7.72
N CYS A 108 3.37 12.67 8.95
CA CYS A 108 3.46 11.85 10.15
C CYS A 108 2.06 11.67 10.71
N ILE A 109 1.79 10.52 11.32
CA ILE A 109 0.44 10.17 11.80
C ILE A 109 0.27 10.52 13.28
N GLU A 110 1.36 10.74 14.00
CA GLU A 110 1.29 11.25 15.37
C GLU A 110 0.71 12.67 15.39
N ARG A 111 -0.60 12.76 15.64
CA ARG A 111 -1.31 14.03 15.81
C ARG A 111 -1.36 14.37 17.31
N THR A 112 -0.63 15.42 17.69
CA THR A 112 -0.52 15.90 19.08
C THR A 112 -1.82 16.44 19.65
N ASP A 113 -2.78 16.88 18.81
CA ASP A 113 -3.87 17.75 19.25
C ASP A 113 -5.28 17.37 18.72
N ILE A 114 -5.67 16.09 18.75
CA ILE A 114 -7.10 15.74 18.52
C ILE A 114 -7.83 15.69 19.86
N PRO A 115 -8.96 16.41 20.01
CA PRO A 115 -9.78 16.36 21.23
C PRO A 115 -10.14 14.92 21.59
N LYS A 116 -9.95 14.56 22.87
CA LYS A 116 -10.39 13.27 23.41
C LYS A 116 -11.88 13.08 23.09
N SER A 117 -12.22 11.89 22.61
CA SER A 117 -13.55 11.52 22.12
C SER A 117 -14.67 11.99 23.05
N SER A 118 -15.58 12.80 22.52
CA SER A 118 -16.93 12.89 23.06
C SER A 118 -17.66 11.57 22.74
N PRO A 119 -18.54 11.07 23.64
CA PRO A 119 -19.26 9.82 23.40
C PRO A 119 -20.03 9.92 22.08
N SER A 120 -19.69 9.05 21.12
CA SER A 120 -20.34 9.03 19.83
C SER A 120 -21.83 8.71 20.01
N LYS A 121 -22.68 9.37 19.24
CA LYS A 121 -24.10 9.01 19.18
C LYS A 121 -24.19 7.58 18.63
N ASP A 122 -24.75 6.68 19.42
CA ASP A 122 -25.03 5.29 19.04
C ASP A 122 -25.65 5.22 17.64
N ILE A 123 -24.88 4.77 16.65
CA ILE A 123 -25.42 4.42 15.35
C ILE A 123 -26.23 3.14 15.54
N SER A 124 -27.55 3.31 15.43
CA SER A 124 -28.65 2.35 15.61
C SER A 124 -28.30 0.85 15.50
N SER A 125 -28.78 0.14 16.52
CA SER A 125 -28.59 -1.28 16.89
C SER A 125 -29.17 -2.36 15.95
N ASN A 126 -29.35 -2.09 14.66
CA ASN A 126 -29.77 -3.15 13.74
C ASN A 126 -28.77 -4.31 13.83
N GLN A 127 -29.26 -5.55 13.94
CA GLN A 127 -28.44 -6.75 14.14
C GLN A 127 -27.40 -6.86 13.02
N LYS A 128 -26.19 -6.35 13.27
CA LYS A 128 -25.09 -6.41 12.32
C LYS A 128 -24.70 -7.89 12.15
N PRO A 129 -24.52 -8.37 10.91
CA PRO A 129 -24.00 -9.70 10.67
C PRO A 129 -22.58 -9.83 11.27
N LYS A 130 -22.17 -11.07 11.55
CA LYS A 130 -20.83 -11.38 12.05
C LYS A 130 -19.81 -11.04 10.96
N PHE A 131 -19.01 -9.99 11.17
CA PHE A 131 -17.94 -9.58 10.27
C PHE A 131 -16.61 -10.21 10.71
N ASN A 132 -16.04 -11.08 9.87
CA ASN A 132 -14.71 -11.67 10.06
C ASN A 132 -13.84 -11.39 8.82
N PRO A 133 -12.86 -10.47 8.90
CA PRO A 133 -12.04 -10.08 7.76
C PRO A 133 -10.89 -11.06 7.44
N LEU A 134 -10.73 -12.13 8.24
CA LEU A 134 -9.63 -13.07 8.09
C LEU A 134 -9.97 -14.13 7.03
N LEU A 135 -9.00 -14.45 6.16
CA LEU A 135 -9.16 -15.49 5.15
C LEU A 135 -8.74 -16.86 5.70
N TYR A 136 -9.60 -17.86 5.52
CA TYR A 136 -9.29 -19.24 5.89
C TYR A 136 -8.53 -19.96 4.77
N GLU A 137 -7.67 -20.90 5.14
CA GLU A 137 -6.82 -21.61 4.16
C GLU A 137 -7.62 -22.34 3.07
N CYS A 138 -8.77 -22.92 3.43
CA CYS A 138 -9.64 -23.60 2.48
C CYS A 138 -10.22 -22.69 1.39
N ASP A 139 -10.22 -21.37 1.59
CA ASP A 139 -10.89 -20.42 0.70
C ASP A 139 -9.95 -19.64 -0.24
N ILE A 140 -8.62 -19.81 -0.16
CA ILE A 140 -7.67 -19.07 -1.02
C ILE A 140 -7.98 -19.25 -2.51
N HIS A 141 -8.27 -20.48 -2.91
CA HIS A 141 -8.55 -20.79 -4.32
C HIS A 141 -9.77 -19.99 -4.82
N ARG A 142 -10.77 -19.76 -3.96
CA ARG A 142 -11.93 -18.94 -4.29
C ARG A 142 -11.53 -17.48 -4.48
N LEU A 143 -10.73 -16.93 -3.57
CA LEU A 143 -10.23 -15.55 -3.67
C LEU A 143 -9.43 -15.36 -4.97
N LYS A 144 -8.55 -16.30 -5.30
CA LYS A 144 -7.77 -16.29 -6.54
C LYS A 144 -8.67 -16.28 -7.79
N THR A 145 -9.67 -17.16 -7.84
CA THR A 145 -10.61 -17.22 -8.97
C THR A 145 -11.39 -15.91 -9.15
N ILE A 146 -11.84 -15.29 -8.06
CA ILE A 146 -12.56 -14.01 -8.11
C ILE A 146 -11.67 -12.92 -8.67
N GLN A 147 -10.44 -12.87 -8.18
CA GLN A 147 -9.46 -11.87 -8.58
C GLN A 147 -9.08 -11.98 -10.06
N ASP A 148 -8.83 -13.20 -10.55
CA ASP A 148 -8.58 -13.46 -11.98
C ASP A 148 -9.78 -13.04 -12.84
N THR A 149 -11.00 -13.27 -12.33
CA THR A 149 -12.24 -12.84 -13.00
C THR A 149 -12.37 -11.32 -13.00
N MET A 150 -12.10 -10.64 -11.89
CA MET A 150 -12.23 -9.18 -11.76
C MET A 150 -11.32 -8.43 -12.75
N PHE A 151 -10.08 -8.90 -12.94
CA PHE A 151 -9.14 -8.28 -13.90
C PHE A 151 -9.49 -8.52 -15.37
N SER A 152 -10.22 -9.60 -15.66
CA SER A 152 -10.57 -9.95 -17.04
C SER A 152 -11.72 -9.11 -17.61
N ILE A 153 -12.51 -8.46 -16.76
CA ILE A 153 -13.68 -7.70 -17.17
C ILE A 153 -13.23 -6.33 -17.68
N LYS A 154 -13.26 -6.15 -19.00
CA LYS A 154 -13.05 -4.84 -19.62
C LYS A 154 -14.07 -3.84 -19.06
N ASP A 155 -13.58 -2.69 -18.62
CA ASP A 155 -14.46 -1.60 -18.21
C ASP A 155 -15.34 -1.21 -19.40
N THR A 156 -16.65 -1.30 -19.23
CA THR A 156 -17.62 -0.92 -20.25
C THR A 156 -17.85 0.59 -20.27
N SER A 157 -17.42 1.30 -19.21
CA SER A 157 -17.48 2.74 -19.15
C SER A 157 -16.15 3.38 -19.56
N ASN A 158 -16.25 4.51 -20.25
CA ASN A 158 -15.10 5.40 -20.47
C ASN A 158 -14.88 6.38 -19.29
N ASN A 159 -15.73 6.35 -18.26
CA ASN A 159 -15.72 7.28 -17.15
C ASN A 159 -15.85 6.54 -15.81
N GLN A 160 -14.74 6.47 -15.08
CA GLN A 160 -14.64 5.74 -13.81
C GLN A 160 -15.60 6.28 -12.74
N TRP A 161 -15.89 7.59 -12.73
CA TRP A 161 -16.85 8.18 -11.80
C TRP A 161 -18.25 7.62 -12.00
N LYS A 162 -18.68 7.54 -13.26
CA LYS A 162 -20.00 6.99 -13.59
C LYS A 162 -20.07 5.53 -13.17
N SER A 163 -19.01 4.75 -13.44
CA SER A 163 -18.91 3.35 -13.01
C SER A 163 -19.06 3.18 -11.49
N LEU A 164 -18.31 3.93 -10.69
CA LEU A 164 -18.36 3.83 -9.22
C LEU A 164 -19.75 4.20 -8.68
N LEU A 165 -20.28 5.36 -9.08
CA LEU A 165 -21.56 5.82 -8.55
C LEU A 165 -22.73 4.96 -9.06
N HIS A 166 -22.66 4.50 -10.31
CA HIS A 166 -23.63 3.54 -10.85
C HIS A 166 -23.65 2.23 -10.06
N GLU A 167 -22.48 1.70 -9.70
CA GLU A 167 -22.35 0.51 -8.86
C GLU A 167 -23.00 0.71 -7.48
N VAL A 168 -22.78 1.86 -6.83
CA VAL A 168 -23.40 2.18 -5.54
C VAL A 168 -24.94 2.25 -5.66
N VAL A 169 -25.47 2.90 -6.70
CA VAL A 169 -26.92 2.97 -6.93
C VAL A 169 -27.49 1.58 -7.24
N LYS A 170 -26.81 0.80 -8.09
CA LYS A 170 -27.20 -0.57 -8.47
C LYS A 170 -27.32 -1.49 -7.26
N ASN A 171 -26.44 -1.33 -6.27
CA ASN A 171 -26.48 -2.10 -5.03
C ASN A 171 -27.48 -1.54 -4.00
N GLY A 172 -28.31 -0.55 -4.36
CA GLY A 172 -29.39 -0.05 -3.51
C GLY A 172 -28.99 1.07 -2.54
N PHE A 173 -27.83 1.70 -2.74
CA PHE A 173 -27.27 2.69 -1.81
C PHE A 173 -27.30 4.12 -2.35
N LEU A 174 -28.35 4.48 -3.12
CA LEU A 174 -28.53 5.85 -3.63
C LEU A 174 -28.51 6.91 -2.51
N ASN A 175 -29.08 6.60 -1.34
CA ASN A 175 -29.08 7.47 -0.16
C ASN A 175 -27.68 7.91 0.30
N ASN A 176 -26.65 7.13 -0.04
CA ASN A 176 -25.28 7.41 0.36
C ASN A 176 -24.63 8.49 -0.53
N LEU A 177 -25.23 8.77 -1.68
CA LEU A 177 -24.73 9.71 -2.67
C LEU A 177 -25.41 11.09 -2.60
N ILE A 178 -26.52 11.19 -1.87
CA ILE A 178 -27.39 12.37 -1.80
C ILE A 178 -27.45 12.91 -0.36
N ALA A 179 -27.97 14.13 -0.21
CA ALA A 179 -28.17 14.71 1.11
C ALA A 179 -29.16 13.87 1.94
N PRO A 180 -28.97 13.75 3.26
CA PRO A 180 -29.93 13.08 4.13
C PRO A 180 -31.31 13.75 4.02
N GLN A 181 -32.30 12.99 3.57
CA GLN A 181 -33.69 13.44 3.53
C GLN A 181 -34.51 12.58 4.49
N TYR A 182 -35.21 13.22 5.42
CA TYR A 182 -36.11 12.54 6.34
C TYR A 182 -37.43 12.24 5.61
N THR A 183 -37.69 10.96 5.34
CA THR A 183 -39.00 10.49 4.86
C THR A 183 -39.73 9.80 6.00
N ASN A 184 -41.04 10.02 6.10
CA ASN A 184 -41.83 9.51 7.22
C ASN A 184 -42.28 8.06 7.02
N ASN A 185 -42.20 7.56 5.78
CA ASN A 185 -42.55 6.18 5.44
C ASN A 185 -41.75 5.64 4.24
N LYS A 186 -41.77 4.31 4.08
CA LYS A 186 -41.06 3.60 3.01
C LYS A 186 -41.51 3.99 1.59
N LYS A 187 -42.79 4.30 1.41
CA LYS A 187 -43.36 4.65 0.09
C LYS A 187 -42.84 6.00 -0.42
N GLU A 188 -42.73 6.99 0.47
CA GLU A 188 -42.11 8.29 0.15
C GLU A 188 -40.63 8.13 -0.25
N GLN A 189 -39.91 7.24 0.43
CA GLN A 189 -38.52 6.95 0.10
C GLN A 189 -38.37 6.31 -1.30
N GLU A 190 -39.24 5.35 -1.64
CA GLU A 190 -39.26 4.72 -2.96
C GLU A 190 -39.58 5.74 -4.07
N GLN A 191 -40.56 6.63 -3.84
CA GLN A 191 -40.91 7.71 -4.78
C GLN A 191 -39.77 8.72 -4.96
N LEU A 192 -39.08 9.07 -3.87
CA LEU A 192 -37.90 9.93 -3.91
C LEU A 192 -36.78 9.27 -4.73
N HIS A 193 -36.51 7.98 -4.50
CA HIS A 193 -35.50 7.22 -5.24
C HIS A 193 -35.82 7.15 -6.73
N GLU A 194 -37.08 6.90 -7.09
CA GLU A 194 -37.52 6.89 -8.49
C GLU A 194 -37.33 8.26 -9.14
N THR A 195 -37.72 9.34 -8.44
CA THR A 195 -37.55 10.72 -8.92
C THR A 195 -36.07 11.05 -9.14
N ILE A 196 -35.21 10.71 -8.18
CA ILE A 196 -33.76 10.96 -8.29
C ILE A 196 -33.16 10.12 -9.41
N ASN A 197 -33.51 8.84 -9.52
CA ASN A 197 -33.05 7.95 -10.59
C ASN A 197 -33.40 8.51 -11.97
N GLN A 198 -34.60 9.08 -12.14
CA GLN A 198 -34.99 9.77 -13.38
C GLN A 198 -34.12 11.02 -13.62
N GLN A 199 -33.90 11.85 -12.61
CA GLN A 199 -33.10 13.08 -12.74
C GLN A 199 -31.62 12.82 -13.07
N ILE A 200 -31.04 11.73 -12.54
CA ILE A 200 -29.65 11.33 -12.84
C ILE A 200 -29.56 10.41 -14.06
N ASN A 201 -30.67 10.14 -14.75
CA ASN A 201 -30.76 9.24 -15.90
C ASN A 201 -30.13 7.86 -15.60
N TYR A 202 -30.52 7.26 -14.48
CA TYR A 202 -30.01 5.95 -14.08
C TYR A 202 -30.51 4.85 -15.02
N ASN A 203 -29.58 4.22 -15.74
CA ASN A 203 -29.83 3.03 -16.55
C ASN A 203 -29.06 1.84 -15.98
N GLU A 204 -29.75 0.84 -15.44
CA GLU A 204 -29.15 -0.35 -14.81
C GLU A 204 -28.09 -1.07 -15.67
N LYS A 205 -28.23 -1.01 -17.01
CA LYS A 205 -27.35 -1.72 -17.95
C LYS A 205 -26.18 -0.86 -18.46
N ASN A 206 -26.23 0.46 -18.32
CA ASN A 206 -25.26 1.36 -18.93
C ASN A 206 -24.84 2.49 -17.98
N ALA A 207 -23.69 2.34 -17.34
CA ALA A 207 -23.13 3.36 -16.47
C ALA A 207 -22.85 4.69 -17.22
N ASN A 208 -22.55 4.66 -18.52
CA ASN A 208 -22.20 5.88 -19.27
C ASN A 208 -23.36 6.88 -19.38
N GLU A 209 -24.60 6.44 -19.21
CA GLU A 209 -25.79 7.28 -19.26
C GLU A 209 -26.02 8.09 -17.98
N LEU A 210 -25.38 7.70 -16.86
CA LEU A 210 -25.50 8.38 -15.58
C LEU A 210 -25.06 9.84 -15.70
N ILE A 211 -25.91 10.76 -15.25
CA ILE A 211 -25.63 12.20 -15.19
C ILE A 211 -25.03 12.52 -13.82
N LEU A 212 -23.81 13.07 -13.84
CA LEU A 212 -23.12 13.53 -12.63
C LEU A 212 -23.57 14.96 -12.31
N ASN A 213 -24.60 15.10 -11.47
CA ASN A 213 -25.15 16.40 -11.07
C ASN A 213 -24.90 16.64 -9.58
N GLU A 214 -24.06 17.63 -9.26
CA GLU A 214 -23.61 17.95 -7.89
C GLU A 214 -24.73 18.49 -6.98
N ASN A 215 -25.80 19.05 -7.57
CA ASN A 215 -26.97 19.49 -6.80
C ASN A 215 -27.82 18.32 -6.32
N ILE A 216 -27.71 17.15 -6.98
CA ILE A 216 -28.45 15.93 -6.64
C ILE A 216 -27.54 14.99 -5.85
N LEU A 217 -26.38 14.67 -6.44
CA LEU A 217 -25.36 13.78 -5.88
C LEU A 217 -24.40 14.60 -5.02
N THR A 218 -24.84 15.00 -3.83
CA THR A 218 -24.11 15.90 -2.93
C THR A 218 -22.76 15.34 -2.48
N ILE A 219 -22.54 14.03 -2.56
CA ILE A 219 -21.22 13.41 -2.32
C ILE A 219 -20.12 14.01 -3.20
N LEU A 220 -20.45 14.47 -4.41
CA LEU A 220 -19.49 15.12 -5.30
C LEU A 220 -18.94 16.42 -4.70
N ASN A 221 -19.76 17.17 -3.96
CA ASN A 221 -19.33 18.38 -3.26
C ASN A 221 -18.47 18.02 -2.03
N GLU A 222 -18.90 17.04 -1.23
CA GLU A 222 -18.11 16.55 -0.08
C GLU A 222 -16.70 16.14 -0.52
N VAL A 223 -16.59 15.41 -1.64
CA VAL A 223 -15.30 14.99 -2.21
C VAL A 223 -14.45 16.17 -2.66
N LYS A 224 -15.03 17.19 -3.28
CA LYS A 224 -14.29 18.40 -3.69
C LYS A 224 -13.77 19.19 -2.50
N GLU A 225 -14.56 19.30 -1.43
CA GLU A 225 -14.13 19.94 -0.19
C GLU A 225 -12.93 19.18 0.41
N LEU A 226 -13.05 17.87 0.52
CA LEU A 226 -11.98 16.99 1.02
C LEU A 226 -10.73 17.00 0.13
N TYR A 227 -10.87 17.17 -1.19
CA TYR A 227 -9.73 17.32 -2.08
C TYR A 227 -8.86 18.52 -1.73
N HIS A 228 -9.45 19.58 -1.18
CA HIS A 228 -8.75 20.78 -0.75
C HIS A 228 -8.35 20.76 0.74
N ASP A 229 -8.47 19.61 1.41
CA ASP A 229 -7.99 19.46 2.79
C ASP A 229 -6.47 19.73 2.88
N ASP A 230 -6.05 20.39 3.95
CA ASP A 230 -4.65 20.79 4.15
C ASP A 230 -3.71 19.58 4.19
N ILE A 231 -4.15 18.43 4.69
CA ILE A 231 -3.36 17.19 4.71
C ILE A 231 -3.16 16.67 3.28
N HIS A 232 -4.20 16.68 2.46
CA HIS A 232 -4.10 16.27 1.06
C HIS A 232 -3.19 17.21 0.26
N LYS A 233 -3.31 18.52 0.51
CA LYS A 233 -2.43 19.55 -0.07
C LYS A 233 -0.97 19.39 0.36
N GLN A 234 -0.72 19.08 1.63
CA GLN A 234 0.64 18.82 2.14
C GLN A 234 1.29 17.64 1.40
N MET A 235 0.51 16.60 1.09
CA MET A 235 0.98 15.46 0.31
C MET A 235 1.16 15.75 -1.19
N GLY A 236 0.80 16.95 -1.67
CA GLY A 236 0.89 17.29 -3.09
C GLY A 236 -0.31 16.86 -3.94
N TYR A 237 -1.49 16.66 -3.32
CA TYR A 237 -2.72 16.16 -3.97
C TYR A 237 -2.61 14.79 -4.66
N PRO A 238 -2.07 13.75 -4.00
CA PRO A 238 -1.82 12.45 -4.65
C PRO A 238 -3.10 11.66 -4.95
N LEU A 239 -4.22 11.97 -4.29
CA LEU A 239 -5.49 11.30 -4.53
C LEU A 239 -6.32 12.05 -5.58
N GLN A 240 -6.74 11.31 -6.60
CA GLN A 240 -7.83 11.74 -7.47
C GLN A 240 -9.14 11.80 -6.69
N LEU A 241 -10.07 12.65 -7.14
CA LEU A 241 -11.37 12.79 -6.48
C LEU A 241 -12.12 11.45 -6.32
N ILE A 242 -11.98 10.52 -7.28
CA ILE A 242 -12.61 9.19 -7.19
C ILE A 242 -12.02 8.32 -6.07
N HIS A 243 -10.73 8.48 -5.76
CA HIS A 243 -10.08 7.80 -4.64
C HIS A 243 -10.63 8.31 -3.31
N ILE A 244 -10.76 9.63 -3.17
CA ILE A 244 -11.38 10.27 -2.00
C ILE A 244 -12.83 9.81 -1.84
N CYS A 245 -13.59 9.74 -2.95
CA CYS A 245 -14.96 9.22 -2.94
C CYS A 245 -15.04 7.77 -2.44
N ALA A 246 -14.14 6.89 -2.89
CA ALA A 246 -14.10 5.50 -2.45
C ALA A 246 -13.83 5.37 -0.94
N ILE A 247 -12.86 6.14 -0.41
CA ILE A 247 -12.59 6.19 1.03
C ILE A 247 -13.81 6.73 1.79
N LEU A 248 -14.44 7.82 1.32
CA LEU A 248 -15.61 8.42 1.94
C LEU A 248 -16.81 7.46 1.97
N LEU A 249 -17.05 6.72 0.88
CA LEU A 249 -18.08 5.68 0.81
C LEU A 249 -17.81 4.55 1.82
N TYR A 250 -16.55 4.15 1.99
CA TYR A 250 -16.17 3.09 2.94
C TYR A 250 -16.22 3.54 4.40
N CYS A 251 -15.70 4.73 4.72
CA CYS A 251 -15.56 5.17 6.11
C CYS A 251 -16.82 5.86 6.62
N GLY A 252 -17.51 6.62 5.76
CA GLY A 252 -18.54 7.57 6.18
C GLY A 252 -19.97 7.19 5.80
N LYS A 253 -20.19 6.15 4.99
CA LYS A 253 -21.50 5.83 4.44
C LYS A 253 -21.90 4.38 4.73
N SER A 254 -23.20 4.13 4.83
CA SER A 254 -23.78 2.83 5.24
C SER A 254 -23.58 1.67 4.26
N CYS A 255 -23.14 1.94 3.03
CA CYS A 255 -22.89 0.92 2.02
C CYS A 255 -21.69 0.06 2.38
N ASN A 256 -20.79 0.58 3.22
CA ASN A 256 -19.63 -0.13 3.71
C ASN A 256 -19.98 -1.46 4.39
N PHE A 257 -21.13 -1.56 5.06
CA PHE A 257 -21.56 -2.78 5.74
C PHE A 257 -21.86 -3.89 4.74
N GLU A 258 -22.65 -3.59 3.72
CA GLU A 258 -22.99 -4.56 2.67
C GLU A 258 -21.78 -4.86 1.79
N PHE A 259 -20.99 -3.85 1.44
CA PHE A 259 -19.72 -4.00 0.75
C PHE A 259 -18.82 -5.02 1.47
N SER A 260 -18.58 -4.80 2.76
CA SER A 260 -17.68 -5.64 3.55
C SER A 260 -18.26 -7.04 3.77
N TYR A 261 -19.58 -7.16 3.91
CA TYR A 261 -20.27 -8.44 4.01
C TYR A 261 -20.19 -9.25 2.71
N ASP A 262 -20.47 -8.61 1.58
CA ASP A 262 -20.36 -9.22 0.25
C ASP A 262 -18.93 -9.70 -0.03
N GLN A 263 -17.90 -8.94 0.38
CA GLN A 263 -16.50 -9.38 0.26
C GLN A 263 -16.23 -10.66 1.07
N ILE A 264 -16.67 -10.74 2.33
CA ILE A 264 -16.54 -11.96 3.13
C ILE A 264 -17.25 -13.16 2.48
N GLN A 265 -18.37 -12.90 1.80
CA GLN A 265 -19.11 -13.92 1.05
C GLN A 265 -18.54 -14.19 -0.35
N PHE A 266 -17.34 -13.67 -0.68
CA PHE A 266 -16.68 -13.84 -1.96
C PHE A 266 -17.44 -13.21 -3.15
N GLN A 267 -18.25 -12.19 -2.90
CA GLN A 267 -19.07 -11.48 -3.90
C GLN A 267 -18.43 -10.15 -4.35
N HIS A 268 -17.11 -10.11 -4.48
CA HIS A 268 -16.37 -8.89 -4.84
C HIS A 268 -16.80 -8.27 -6.18
N SER A 269 -17.33 -9.08 -7.11
CA SER A 269 -17.80 -8.60 -8.42
C SER A 269 -18.98 -7.63 -8.34
N LYS A 270 -19.73 -7.62 -7.23
CA LYS A 270 -20.79 -6.62 -6.98
C LYS A 270 -20.23 -5.22 -6.72
N TRP A 271 -19.00 -5.14 -6.25
CA TRP A 271 -18.37 -3.92 -5.73
C TRP A 271 -17.01 -3.67 -6.36
N LYS A 272 -16.85 -4.04 -7.64
CA LYS A 272 -15.56 -4.07 -8.32
C LYS A 272 -14.92 -2.67 -8.40
N TYR A 273 -15.71 -1.63 -8.63
CA TYR A 273 -15.18 -0.27 -8.78
C TYR A 273 -14.85 0.33 -7.42
N LEU A 274 -15.73 0.17 -6.42
CA LEU A 274 -15.45 0.62 -5.06
C LEU A 274 -14.20 -0.07 -4.49
N ASP A 275 -14.13 -1.40 -4.63
CA ASP A 275 -13.00 -2.21 -4.15
C ASP A 275 -11.68 -1.83 -4.83
N TRP A 276 -11.71 -1.61 -6.16
CA TRP A 276 -10.53 -1.20 -6.92
C TRP A 276 -10.02 0.18 -6.50
N HIS A 277 -10.90 1.20 -6.52
CA HIS A 277 -10.50 2.56 -6.18
C HIS A 277 -10.10 2.70 -4.71
N LEU A 278 -10.71 1.94 -3.80
CA LEU A 278 -10.32 1.91 -2.40
C LEU A 278 -8.91 1.33 -2.20
N GLN A 279 -8.59 0.20 -2.85
CA GLN A 279 -7.24 -0.37 -2.81
C GLN A 279 -6.18 0.58 -3.37
N GLN A 280 -6.47 1.24 -4.51
CA GLN A 280 -5.56 2.23 -5.08
C GLN A 280 -5.35 3.42 -4.14
N ALA A 281 -6.43 3.92 -3.54
CA ALA A 281 -6.36 5.03 -2.59
C ALA A 281 -5.49 4.68 -1.36
N ILE A 282 -5.68 3.48 -0.80
CA ILE A 282 -4.88 3.01 0.35
C ILE A 282 -3.41 2.84 -0.05
N LEU A 283 -3.13 2.25 -1.21
CA LEU A 283 -1.77 2.09 -1.73
C LEU A 283 -1.05 3.44 -1.89
N ILE A 284 -1.72 4.42 -2.50
CA ILE A 284 -1.16 5.77 -2.69
C ILE A 284 -0.86 6.39 -1.31
N LEU A 285 -1.84 6.43 -0.40
CA LEU A 285 -1.64 7.05 0.91
C LEU A 285 -0.59 6.33 1.76
N HIS A 286 -0.51 5.00 1.68
CA HIS A 286 0.51 4.20 2.36
C HIS A 286 1.94 4.65 2.03
N ASN A 287 2.20 5.10 0.81
CA ASN A 287 3.50 5.61 0.38
C ASN A 287 3.79 7.03 0.88
N HIS A 288 2.74 7.83 1.14
CA HIS A 288 2.84 9.21 1.62
C HIS A 288 2.96 9.30 3.16
N GLU A 289 2.83 8.19 3.87
CA GLU A 289 3.00 8.14 5.31
C GLU A 289 4.42 7.78 5.72
N ARG A 290 4.94 8.45 6.77
CA ARG A 290 6.23 8.16 7.40
C ARG A 290 6.15 6.98 8.36
N ARG A 291 5.67 5.84 7.87
CA ARG A 291 5.46 4.60 8.66
C ARG A 291 6.75 4.08 9.29
N GLU A 292 7.89 4.34 8.65
CA GLU A 292 9.22 4.02 9.14
C GLU A 292 9.59 4.72 10.45
N GLU A 293 8.96 5.87 10.75
CA GLU A 293 9.19 6.64 11.98
C GLU A 293 8.27 6.18 13.13
N GLU A 294 7.27 5.32 12.87
CA GLU A 294 6.16 5.08 13.79
C GLU A 294 6.25 3.76 14.57
N SER A 295 5.75 3.74 15.81
CA SER A 295 5.67 2.55 16.66
C SER A 295 4.26 2.33 17.25
N ILE A 296 3.25 2.76 16.50
CA ILE A 296 1.84 2.74 16.91
C ILE A 296 1.29 1.33 16.83
N GLU A 297 0.63 0.90 17.90
CA GLU A 297 -0.18 -0.32 17.95
C GLU A 297 -1.61 0.01 17.52
N LEU A 298 -2.24 -0.86 16.74
CA LEU A 298 -3.61 -0.62 16.26
C LEU A 298 -4.56 -1.73 16.71
N TYR A 299 -5.84 -1.40 16.80
CA TYR A 299 -6.86 -2.29 17.32
C TYR A 299 -8.12 -2.28 16.45
N CYS A 300 -8.72 -3.46 16.24
CA CYS A 300 -10.02 -3.62 15.58
C CYS A 300 -10.94 -4.50 16.43
N GLY A 301 -12.15 -4.00 16.71
CA GLY A 301 -13.17 -4.74 17.46
C GLY A 301 -14.11 -5.53 16.55
N LEU A 302 -14.17 -6.84 16.73
CA LEU A 302 -15.05 -7.73 15.98
C LEU A 302 -16.18 -8.28 16.87
N LYS A 303 -17.39 -7.75 16.68
CA LYS A 303 -18.58 -8.16 17.43
C LYS A 303 -18.96 -9.61 17.15
N LYS A 304 -19.18 -10.40 18.20
CA LYS A 304 -19.61 -11.82 18.12
C LYS A 304 -18.67 -12.72 17.29
N VAL A 305 -17.42 -12.32 17.11
CA VAL A 305 -16.37 -13.16 16.52
C VAL A 305 -15.57 -13.83 17.62
N ARG A 306 -15.35 -15.12 17.46
CA ARG A 306 -14.39 -15.91 18.23
C ARG A 306 -13.75 -16.89 17.26
N LEU A 307 -12.43 -17.00 17.31
CA LEU A 307 -11.65 -17.86 16.42
C LEU A 307 -11.38 -19.16 17.19
N GLU A 308 -12.08 -20.23 16.81
CA GLU A 308 -11.98 -21.53 17.49
C GLU A 308 -10.66 -22.23 17.19
N ASN A 309 -10.22 -22.16 15.93
CA ASN A 309 -8.94 -22.70 15.51
C ASN A 309 -8.15 -21.63 14.77
N ILE A 310 -7.25 -20.95 15.50
CA ILE A 310 -6.42 -19.91 14.91
C ILE A 310 -5.50 -20.46 13.80
N LYS A 311 -5.18 -21.76 13.84
CA LYS A 311 -4.34 -22.42 12.83
C LYS A 311 -5.05 -22.59 11.47
N GLU A 312 -6.37 -22.47 11.42
CA GLU A 312 -7.15 -22.52 10.18
C GLU A 312 -7.21 -21.18 9.46
N ILE A 313 -6.95 -20.09 10.18
CA ILE A 313 -6.72 -18.80 9.54
C ILE A 313 -5.40 -18.97 8.82
N LYS A 314 -5.47 -18.85 7.50
CA LYS A 314 -4.22 -18.78 6.79
C LYS A 314 -3.60 -17.47 7.22
N GLU A 315 -2.38 -17.58 7.72
CA GLU A 315 -1.44 -16.49 7.71
C GLU A 315 -1.56 -15.78 6.35
N TRP A 316 -1.20 -14.51 6.28
CA TRP A 316 -0.99 -13.77 5.04
C TRP A 316 -2.14 -12.91 4.49
N PHE A 317 -3.43 -13.23 4.69
CA PHE A 317 -4.47 -12.60 3.86
C PHE A 317 -5.75 -12.08 4.54
N PHE A 318 -6.13 -10.85 4.18
CA PHE A 318 -7.44 -10.27 4.48
C PHE A 318 -8.39 -10.44 3.29
N ILE A 319 -9.60 -10.97 3.55
CA ILE A 319 -10.66 -11.10 2.53
C ILE A 319 -11.36 -9.76 2.27
N SER A 320 -11.40 -8.88 3.26
CA SER A 320 -12.00 -7.54 3.18
C SER A 320 -11.09 -6.52 3.82
N HIS A 321 -11.35 -5.24 3.56
CA HIS A 321 -10.63 -4.13 4.19
C HIS A 321 -10.86 -4.12 5.70
N VAL A 322 -9.88 -3.66 6.47
CA VAL A 322 -9.96 -3.66 7.93
C VAL A 322 -9.73 -2.27 8.51
N SER A 323 -10.78 -1.71 9.09
CA SER A 323 -10.71 -0.46 9.84
C SER A 323 -10.17 -0.70 11.25
N THR A 324 -9.20 0.11 11.67
CA THR A 324 -8.49 0.01 12.95
C THR A 324 -8.38 1.39 13.60
N SER A 325 -8.06 1.40 14.90
CA SER A 325 -7.85 2.61 15.68
C SER A 325 -6.61 2.45 16.57
N ASP A 326 -5.88 3.54 16.82
CA ASP A 326 -4.83 3.62 17.83
C ASP A 326 -5.40 3.65 19.28
N ASP A 327 -6.72 3.83 19.43
CA ASP A 327 -7.42 3.77 20.71
C ASP A 327 -8.11 2.41 20.92
N ILE A 328 -7.56 1.61 21.82
CA ILE A 328 -8.14 0.31 22.21
C ILE A 328 -9.59 0.43 22.75
N GLN A 329 -10.01 1.59 23.27
CA GLN A 329 -11.38 1.79 23.73
C GLN A 329 -12.37 1.85 22.56
N VAL A 330 -11.97 2.43 21.43
CA VAL A 330 -12.74 2.39 20.18
C VAL A 330 -12.94 0.94 19.75
N ALA A 331 -11.87 0.13 19.72
CA ALA A 331 -11.99 -1.29 19.42
C ALA A 331 -12.88 -2.06 20.42
N LYS A 332 -12.80 -1.75 21.72
CA LYS A 332 -13.70 -2.36 22.73
C LYS A 332 -15.17 -2.01 22.50
N MET A 333 -15.47 -0.78 22.08
CA MET A 333 -16.82 -0.35 21.71
C MET A 333 -17.36 -1.18 20.56
N PHE A 334 -16.58 -1.35 19.49
CA PHE A 334 -16.99 -2.16 18.32
C PHE A 334 -17.09 -3.66 18.64
N ARG A 335 -16.24 -4.18 19.53
CA ARG A 335 -16.32 -5.57 20.01
C ARG A 335 -17.63 -5.87 20.76
N SER A 336 -18.28 -4.88 21.37
CA SER A 336 -19.43 -5.06 22.29
C SER A 336 -19.02 -5.79 23.58
N ASP A 337 -19.92 -6.52 24.21
CA ASP A 337 -19.76 -7.39 25.37
C ASP A 337 -19.02 -8.70 25.07
N ARG A 338 -19.22 -9.27 23.87
CA ARG A 338 -18.61 -10.52 23.41
C ARG A 338 -18.04 -10.39 22.00
N GLY A 339 -16.83 -10.88 21.80
CA GLY A 339 -16.19 -10.84 20.49
C GLY A 339 -14.68 -10.98 20.54
N CYS A 340 -14.05 -10.52 19.47
CA CYS A 340 -12.61 -10.56 19.27
C CYS A 340 -12.05 -9.14 19.14
N ILE A 341 -10.85 -8.90 19.63
CA ILE A 341 -10.04 -7.72 19.30
C ILE A 341 -8.86 -8.21 18.48
N LEU A 342 -8.72 -7.70 17.27
CA LEU A 342 -7.46 -7.81 16.53
C LEU A 342 -6.53 -6.71 17.01
N HIS A 343 -5.31 -7.07 17.39
CA HIS A 343 -4.24 -6.18 17.82
C HIS A 343 -3.14 -6.26 16.76
N PHE A 344 -2.81 -5.14 16.11
CA PHE A 344 -1.87 -5.07 15.01
C PHE A 344 -0.56 -4.50 15.51
N HIS A 345 0.48 -5.33 15.46
CA HIS A 345 1.85 -4.94 15.77
C HIS A 345 2.34 -3.84 14.81
N PRO A 346 3.23 -2.90 15.23
CA PRO A 346 3.73 -1.84 14.36
C PRO A 346 4.40 -2.36 13.08
N SER A 347 4.98 -3.57 13.14
CA SER A 347 5.55 -4.26 11.96
C SER A 347 4.54 -4.39 10.81
N MET A 348 3.25 -4.53 11.11
CA MET A 348 2.18 -4.65 10.11
C MET A 348 2.08 -3.40 9.24
N ARG A 349 2.24 -2.22 9.85
CA ARG A 349 2.23 -0.96 9.11
C ARG A 349 3.51 -0.74 8.34
N ARG A 350 4.65 -1.15 8.90
CA ARG A 350 5.97 -0.93 8.30
C ARG A 350 6.27 -1.85 7.12
N ALA A 351 5.54 -2.96 6.98
CA ALA A 351 5.68 -3.87 5.87
C ALA A 351 5.32 -3.19 4.54
N ASN A 352 6.12 -3.44 3.50
CA ASN A 352 5.94 -2.88 2.16
C ASN A 352 4.61 -3.26 1.49
N MET A 353 4.19 -4.51 1.73
CA MET A 353 3.14 -5.16 0.96
C MET A 353 1.88 -5.41 1.81
N ILE A 354 1.83 -4.84 3.02
CA ILE A 354 0.63 -4.78 3.86
C ILE A 354 0.18 -3.32 3.88
N TYR A 355 -0.57 -2.95 2.84
CA TYR A 355 -0.95 -1.57 2.63
C TYR A 355 -1.94 -1.11 3.71
N SER A 356 -1.64 0.04 4.30
CA SER A 356 -2.44 0.71 5.31
C SER A 356 -2.28 2.21 5.22
N CYS A 357 -3.31 2.97 5.61
CA CYS A 357 -3.25 4.42 5.69
C CYS A 357 -4.18 5.02 6.75
N ASP A 358 -3.80 6.16 7.30
CA ASP A 358 -4.61 7.08 8.10
C ASP A 358 -5.62 7.81 7.19
N VAL A 359 -6.89 7.47 7.37
CA VAL A 359 -8.01 8.08 6.66
C VAL A 359 -8.83 9.00 7.57
N SER A 360 -8.35 9.31 8.78
CA SER A 360 -9.08 10.13 9.76
C SER A 360 -9.36 11.57 9.30
N TRP A 361 -8.65 12.05 8.28
CA TRP A 361 -8.90 13.36 7.66
C TRP A 361 -10.01 13.31 6.59
N ILE A 362 -10.31 12.14 6.03
CA ILE A 362 -11.45 11.89 5.12
C ILE A 362 -12.67 11.42 5.91
N SER A 363 -12.44 10.56 6.92
CA SER A 363 -13.50 9.93 7.69
C SER A 363 -14.30 10.98 8.47
N PRO A 364 -15.65 10.91 8.45
CA PRO A 364 -16.47 11.82 9.23
C PRO A 364 -16.35 11.56 10.75
N PHE A 365 -15.81 10.40 11.16
CA PHE A 365 -15.66 9.97 12.54
C PHE A 365 -14.27 10.31 13.10
N LYS A 366 -13.95 11.60 13.18
CA LYS A 366 -12.61 12.10 13.60
C LYS A 366 -12.11 11.56 14.94
N ASN A 367 -13.03 11.20 15.84
CA ASN A 367 -12.72 10.64 17.15
C ASN A 367 -12.25 9.18 17.12
N GLU A 368 -12.48 8.46 16.03
CA GLU A 368 -12.08 7.05 15.89
C GLU A 368 -10.62 6.90 15.44
N ARG A 369 -10.00 7.96 14.91
CA ARG A 369 -8.62 7.94 14.38
C ARG A 369 -8.40 6.75 13.45
N GLU A 370 -9.30 6.66 12.48
CA GLU A 370 -9.41 5.49 11.61
C GLU A 370 -8.16 5.30 10.74
N ILE A 371 -7.51 4.15 10.91
CA ILE A 371 -6.44 3.65 10.06
C ILE A 371 -6.96 2.42 9.33
N LEU A 372 -6.92 2.46 8.00
CA LEU A 372 -7.51 1.47 7.12
C LEU A 372 -6.44 0.56 6.53
N PHE A 373 -6.55 -0.75 6.75
CA PHE A 373 -5.79 -1.77 6.04
C PHE A 373 -6.50 -2.20 4.77
N SER A 374 -5.74 -2.29 3.69
CA SER A 374 -6.20 -2.84 2.43
C SER A 374 -6.46 -4.34 2.55
N ARG A 375 -7.45 -4.84 1.80
CA ARG A 375 -7.55 -6.29 1.61
C ARG A 375 -6.35 -6.81 0.80
N SER A 376 -6.09 -8.10 0.86
CA SER A 376 -4.92 -8.67 0.18
C SER A 376 -5.02 -8.62 -1.35
N HIS A 377 -3.88 -8.29 -1.97
CA HIS A 377 -3.77 -8.10 -3.41
C HIS A 377 -3.35 -9.39 -4.14
N VAL A 378 -3.73 -9.48 -5.41
CA VAL A 378 -3.63 -10.70 -6.21
C VAL A 378 -2.18 -11.07 -6.53
N ILE A 379 -1.35 -10.04 -6.74
CA ILE A 379 0.08 -10.16 -7.04
C ILE A 379 0.81 -10.92 -5.92
N GLN A 380 0.28 -10.88 -4.69
CA GLN A 380 0.83 -11.56 -3.52
C GLN A 380 0.71 -13.09 -3.60
N PHE A 381 -0.17 -13.63 -4.47
CA PHE A 381 -0.37 -15.09 -4.57
C PHE A 381 0.57 -15.79 -5.56
N TYR A 382 1.16 -15.06 -6.50
CA TYR A 382 1.84 -15.65 -7.66
C TYR A 382 3.32 -15.92 -7.47
N ASN A 383 4.01 -15.19 -6.58
CA ASN A 383 5.43 -15.36 -6.33
C ASN A 383 5.66 -15.81 -4.87
N THR A 384 6.43 -16.88 -4.66
CA THR A 384 6.73 -17.38 -3.30
C THR A 384 7.50 -16.37 -2.47
N ASN A 385 8.38 -15.58 -3.10
CA ASN A 385 9.15 -14.56 -2.41
C ASN A 385 8.26 -13.39 -1.95
N THR A 386 7.24 -13.04 -2.75
CA THR A 386 6.30 -11.97 -2.38
C THR A 386 5.32 -12.39 -1.30
N LYS A 387 5.12 -13.69 -1.07
CA LYS A 387 4.29 -14.18 0.05
C LYS A 387 4.89 -13.74 1.38
N GLU A 388 6.17 -13.98 1.60
CA GLU A 388 6.86 -13.62 2.85
C GLU A 388 6.81 -12.12 3.14
N GLU A 389 6.90 -11.30 2.10
CA GLU A 389 6.85 -9.83 2.21
C GLU A 389 5.44 -9.31 2.50
N ALA A 390 4.41 -9.97 1.97
CA ALA A 390 3.07 -9.43 1.89
C ALA A 390 2.09 -9.90 2.96
N GLY A 391 2.52 -10.76 3.88
CA GLY A 391 1.56 -11.26 4.84
C GLY A 391 2.06 -11.41 6.25
N TRP A 392 1.17 -11.92 7.06
CA TRP A 392 1.14 -11.71 8.49
C TRP A 392 0.72 -12.97 9.20
N ASN A 393 1.13 -13.13 10.45
CA ASN A 393 0.72 -14.23 11.30
C ASN A 393 -0.28 -13.76 12.35
N ALA A 394 -1.10 -14.69 12.83
CA ALA A 394 -2.03 -14.46 13.93
C ALA A 394 -1.70 -15.39 15.10
N ARG A 395 -1.62 -14.84 16.31
CA ARG A 395 -1.53 -15.62 17.55
C ARG A 395 -2.50 -15.12 18.61
N ILE A 396 -2.99 -16.03 19.44
CA ILE A 396 -3.82 -15.65 20.59
C ILE A 396 -2.90 -14.97 21.60
N GLU A 397 -3.15 -13.68 21.86
CA GLU A 397 -2.41 -12.90 22.84
C GLU A 397 -3.02 -13.06 24.23
N LYS A 398 -4.35 -12.93 24.32
CA LYS A 398 -5.13 -13.09 25.56
C LYS A 398 -6.49 -13.66 25.25
N GLU A 399 -7.02 -14.50 26.12
CA GLU A 399 -8.35 -15.09 25.95
C GLU A 399 -9.06 -15.26 27.29
N ASP A 400 -10.32 -14.84 27.33
CA ASP A 400 -11.24 -15.11 28.42
C ASP A 400 -12.57 -15.67 27.88
N LYS A 401 -13.54 -15.86 28.77
CA LYS A 401 -14.87 -16.41 28.45
C LYS A 401 -15.63 -15.59 27.40
N ASN A 402 -15.43 -14.28 27.35
CA ASN A 402 -16.20 -13.33 26.53
C ASN A 402 -15.36 -12.68 25.42
N THR A 403 -14.04 -12.63 25.58
CA THR A 403 -13.13 -11.87 24.72
C THR A 403 -11.98 -12.74 24.27
N GLN A 404 -11.60 -12.60 23.00
CA GLN A 404 -10.33 -13.08 22.48
C GLN A 404 -9.55 -11.87 21.95
N MET A 405 -8.26 -11.80 22.24
CA MET A 405 -7.34 -10.81 21.69
C MET A 405 -6.33 -11.54 20.82
N ILE A 406 -6.25 -11.15 19.56
CA ILE A 406 -5.45 -11.80 18.53
C ILE A 406 -4.40 -10.82 18.07
N LEU A 407 -3.13 -11.13 18.31
CA LEU A 407 -2.01 -10.35 17.83
C LEU A 407 -1.71 -10.72 16.38
N LEU A 408 -1.66 -9.71 15.52
CA LEU A 408 -1.26 -9.77 14.13
C LEU A 408 0.12 -9.15 13.96
N THR A 409 1.05 -9.91 13.40
CA THR A 409 2.45 -9.54 13.19
C THR A 409 2.85 -9.76 11.75
N TRP A 410 3.76 -8.95 11.22
CA TRP A 410 4.29 -9.17 9.87
C TRP A 410 5.11 -10.46 9.85
N THR A 411 5.04 -11.29 8.81
CA THR A 411 5.72 -12.58 8.91
C THR A 411 7.24 -12.46 8.95
N ARG A 412 7.84 -11.46 8.29
CA ARG A 412 9.28 -11.18 8.46
C ARG A 412 9.63 -10.87 9.91
N TYR A 413 8.74 -10.20 10.66
CA TYR A 413 8.96 -9.98 12.09
C TYR A 413 9.06 -11.31 12.83
N ASP A 414 8.09 -12.22 12.68
CA ASP A 414 8.10 -13.50 13.41
C ASP A 414 9.23 -14.44 12.94
N GLN A 415 9.62 -14.38 11.66
CA GLN A 415 10.73 -15.16 11.11
C GLN A 415 12.04 -14.85 11.82
N PHE A 416 12.30 -13.58 12.14
CA PHE A 416 13.61 -13.14 12.62
C PHE A 416 13.64 -12.75 14.11
N ILE A 417 12.50 -12.47 14.75
CA ILE A 417 12.45 -11.93 16.12
C ILE A 417 13.27 -12.75 17.14
N GLN A 418 13.18 -14.08 17.12
CA GLN A 418 13.88 -14.93 18.09
C GLN A 418 15.41 -14.86 17.94
N GLN A 419 15.91 -14.94 16.71
CA GLN A 419 17.34 -14.86 16.41
C GLN A 419 17.88 -13.45 16.69
N THR A 420 17.12 -12.42 16.28
CA THR A 420 17.44 -11.02 16.55
C THR A 420 17.57 -10.76 18.05
N MET A 421 16.64 -11.26 18.86
CA MET A 421 16.68 -11.10 20.32
C MET A 421 17.82 -11.89 20.97
N SER A 422 18.10 -13.11 20.50
CA SER A 422 19.24 -13.90 20.97
C SER A 422 20.57 -13.18 20.74
N ILE A 423 20.78 -12.66 19.52
CA ILE A 423 21.97 -11.88 19.16
C ILE A 423 22.01 -10.59 19.97
N SER A 424 20.89 -9.86 20.07
CA SER A 424 20.80 -8.63 20.86
C SER A 424 21.26 -8.87 22.31
N LYS A 425 20.80 -9.97 22.93
CA LYS A 425 21.22 -10.36 24.28
C LYS A 425 22.72 -10.67 24.39
N MET A 426 23.32 -11.33 23.39
CA MET A 426 24.78 -11.57 23.36
C MET A 426 25.57 -10.26 23.35
N TRP A 427 25.01 -9.21 22.75
CA TRP A 427 25.57 -7.85 22.71
C TRP A 427 25.04 -6.95 23.84
N SER A 428 24.43 -7.49 24.90
CA SER A 428 23.86 -6.70 26.00
C SER A 428 22.91 -5.59 25.52
N HIS A 429 22.16 -5.86 24.45
CA HIS A 429 21.20 -4.96 23.81
C HIS A 429 21.81 -3.66 23.25
N SER A 430 23.14 -3.60 23.04
CA SER A 430 23.84 -2.41 22.54
C SER A 430 23.70 -2.17 21.02
N ILE A 431 23.22 -3.17 20.28
CA ILE A 431 23.01 -3.11 18.83
C ILE A 431 21.52 -2.97 18.55
N ASP A 432 21.17 -2.07 17.63
CA ASP A 432 19.82 -1.87 17.12
C ASP A 432 19.24 -3.17 16.52
N LEU A 433 17.98 -3.47 16.86
CA LEU A 433 17.33 -4.71 16.43
C LEU A 433 17.17 -4.77 14.91
N ASN A 434 16.93 -3.63 14.25
CA ASN A 434 16.78 -3.59 12.81
C ASN A 434 18.14 -3.75 12.09
N LEU A 435 19.24 -3.29 12.69
CA LEU A 435 20.57 -3.60 12.17
C LEU A 435 20.87 -5.10 12.24
N ILE A 436 20.62 -5.74 13.39
CA ILE A 436 20.78 -7.19 13.54
C ILE A 436 19.95 -7.93 12.48
N TYR A 437 18.69 -7.53 12.34
CA TYR A 437 17.76 -8.07 11.35
C TYR A 437 18.28 -7.99 9.92
N ILE A 438 18.71 -6.81 9.46
CA ILE A 438 19.18 -6.65 8.07
C ILE A 438 20.41 -7.51 7.81
N VAL A 439 21.37 -7.52 8.73
CA VAL A 439 22.56 -8.36 8.60
C VAL A 439 22.15 -9.84 8.56
N LEU A 440 21.30 -10.27 9.49
CA LEU A 440 20.82 -11.65 9.58
C LEU A 440 20.05 -12.08 8.33
N ALA A 441 19.19 -11.23 7.80
CA ALA A 441 18.46 -11.47 6.55
C ALA A 441 19.41 -11.58 5.36
N SER A 442 20.43 -10.70 5.28
CA SER A 442 21.41 -10.72 4.19
C SER A 442 22.28 -11.99 4.16
N VAL A 443 22.51 -12.62 5.32
CA VAL A 443 23.24 -13.90 5.44
C VAL A 443 22.32 -15.10 5.63
N GLN A 444 21.04 -14.96 5.25
CA GLN A 444 20.05 -16.05 5.24
C GLN A 444 19.86 -16.74 6.60
N GLY A 445 19.91 -15.97 7.69
CA GLY A 445 19.69 -16.48 9.05
C GLY A 445 20.93 -17.13 9.70
N ASN A 446 22.10 -17.09 9.05
CA ASN A 446 23.34 -17.62 9.64
C ASN A 446 23.84 -16.73 10.80
N ILE A 447 23.71 -17.22 12.03
CA ILE A 447 24.07 -16.49 13.25
C ILE A 447 25.58 -16.22 13.34
N GLU A 448 26.43 -17.18 12.95
CA GLU A 448 27.90 -17.03 13.03
C GLU A 448 28.39 -15.91 12.11
N LEU A 449 27.96 -15.93 10.85
CA LEU A 449 28.28 -14.87 9.87
C LEU A 449 27.69 -13.52 10.30
N THR A 450 26.50 -13.53 10.93
CA THR A 450 25.90 -12.32 11.48
C THR A 450 26.77 -11.72 12.59
N MET A 451 27.23 -12.54 13.52
CA MET A 451 28.10 -12.10 14.62
C MET A 451 29.45 -11.57 14.11
N GLU A 452 30.05 -12.23 13.12
CA GLU A 452 31.27 -11.76 12.47
C GLU A 452 31.05 -10.38 11.81
N CYS A 453 29.99 -10.26 11.01
CA CYS A 453 29.66 -9.01 10.32
C CYS A 453 29.37 -7.88 11.32
N LEU A 454 28.56 -8.13 12.35
CA LEU A 454 28.27 -7.14 13.41
C LEU A 454 29.54 -6.71 14.13
N SER A 455 30.47 -7.63 14.41
CA SER A 455 31.76 -7.29 15.03
C SER A 455 32.58 -6.34 14.15
N LEU A 456 32.66 -6.61 12.84
CA LEU A 456 33.36 -5.75 11.88
C LEU A 456 32.71 -4.37 11.77
N ILE A 457 31.38 -4.30 11.77
CA ILE A 457 30.63 -3.05 11.73
C ILE A 457 30.88 -2.24 13.00
N GLU A 458 30.85 -2.89 14.17
CA GLU A 458 31.07 -2.23 15.47
C GLU A 458 32.50 -1.69 15.58
N GLU A 459 33.51 -2.46 15.18
CA GLU A 459 34.89 -2.00 15.12
C GLU A 459 35.03 -0.77 14.21
N TRP A 460 34.49 -0.85 12.99
CA TRP A 460 34.50 0.27 12.04
C TRP A 460 33.75 1.49 12.59
N ARG A 461 32.58 1.30 13.21
CA ARG A 461 31.75 2.38 13.78
C ARG A 461 32.46 3.11 14.92
N ASN A 462 33.28 2.41 15.69
CA ASN A 462 33.99 2.99 16.84
C ASN A 462 35.10 3.96 16.44
N GLU A 463 35.56 3.93 15.19
CA GLU A 463 36.50 4.93 14.69
C GLU A 463 35.84 6.33 14.56
N THR A 464 36.42 7.33 15.22
CA THR A 464 35.92 8.73 15.21
C THR A 464 35.70 9.27 13.81
N LYS A 465 36.58 8.93 12.86
CA LYS A 465 36.49 9.37 11.46
C LYS A 465 35.18 8.92 10.80
N ASN A 466 34.69 7.73 11.13
CA ASN A 466 33.49 7.16 10.51
C ASN A 466 32.21 7.77 11.11
N LYS A 467 32.23 8.08 12.41
CA LYS A 467 31.16 8.89 13.04
C LYS A 467 31.05 10.28 12.42
N MET A 468 32.18 10.94 12.17
CA MET A 468 32.19 12.24 11.49
C MET A 468 31.62 12.17 10.07
N LYS A 469 32.00 11.18 9.27
CA LYS A 469 31.42 10.95 7.94
C LYS A 469 29.89 10.83 7.98
N TYR A 470 29.36 10.14 8.98
CA TYR A 470 27.92 10.02 9.14
C TYR A 470 27.28 11.37 9.49
N GLU A 471 27.82 12.11 10.45
CA GLU A 471 27.29 13.42 10.83
C GLU A 471 27.30 14.42 9.64
N GLU A 472 28.30 14.35 8.77
CA GLU A 472 28.35 15.14 7.52
C GLU A 472 27.20 14.82 6.55
N LYS A 473 26.78 13.55 6.48
CA LYS A 473 25.70 13.07 5.57
C LYS A 473 24.34 12.93 6.24
N LYS A 474 24.26 13.09 7.56
CA LYS A 474 23.07 12.78 8.37
C LYS A 474 21.83 13.49 7.85
N LYS A 475 21.97 14.77 7.53
CA LYS A 475 20.88 15.56 6.97
C LYS A 475 20.34 14.97 5.67
N GLU A 476 21.23 14.54 4.76
CA GLU A 476 20.87 13.94 3.48
C GLU A 476 20.12 12.62 3.68
N PHE A 477 20.54 11.77 4.62
CA PHE A 477 19.80 10.56 5.00
C PHE A 477 18.39 10.89 5.51
N MET A 478 18.25 11.88 6.40
CA MET A 478 16.94 12.27 6.94
C MET A 478 16.01 12.84 5.86
N GLU A 479 16.52 13.68 4.96
CA GLU A 479 15.78 14.21 3.81
C GLU A 479 15.31 13.09 2.85
N ARG A 480 16.00 11.93 2.89
CA ARG A 480 15.69 10.72 2.13
C ARG A 480 14.95 9.67 2.96
N ARG A 481 14.26 10.08 4.03
CA ARG A 481 13.44 9.21 4.90
C ARG A 481 14.20 8.06 5.58
N CYS A 482 15.52 8.15 5.64
CA CYS A 482 16.36 7.13 6.27
C CYS A 482 16.50 7.43 7.77
N CYS A 483 15.44 7.20 8.54
CA CYS A 483 15.35 7.61 9.95
C CYS A 483 16.19 6.75 10.92
N ASN A 484 16.56 5.52 10.55
CA ASN A 484 17.36 4.65 11.43
C ASN A 484 18.87 4.92 11.27
N HIS A 485 19.45 5.58 12.26
CA HIS A 485 20.87 5.96 12.28
C HIS A 485 21.84 4.77 12.21
N HIS A 486 21.48 3.62 12.81
CA HIS A 486 22.32 2.42 12.77
C HIS A 486 22.37 1.82 11.37
N ILE A 487 21.23 1.81 10.66
CA ILE A 487 21.18 1.39 9.26
C ILE A 487 21.99 2.35 8.38
N ASN A 488 21.86 3.67 8.58
CA ASN A 488 22.62 4.65 7.79
C ASN A 488 24.14 4.45 7.90
N LEU A 489 24.65 4.23 9.12
CA LEU A 489 26.06 3.92 9.37
C LEU A 489 26.47 2.63 8.67
N PHE A 490 25.64 1.59 8.77
CA PHE A 490 25.86 0.31 8.10
C PHE A 490 25.91 0.47 6.58
N SER A 491 25.04 1.29 5.99
CA SER A 491 25.06 1.57 4.55
C SER A 491 26.34 2.24 4.09
N ILE A 492 26.91 3.16 4.89
CA ILE A 492 28.21 3.76 4.59
C ILE A 492 29.30 2.69 4.61
N PHE A 493 29.30 1.83 5.64
CA PHE A 493 30.24 0.72 5.75
C PHE A 493 30.18 -0.21 4.53
N LEU A 494 29.00 -0.63 4.08
CA LEU A 494 28.85 -1.54 2.94
C LEU A 494 29.44 -0.96 1.64
N VAL A 495 29.20 0.32 1.38
CA VAL A 495 29.73 1.01 0.19
C VAL A 495 31.25 1.14 0.26
N GLU A 496 31.81 1.45 1.43
CA GLU A 496 33.28 1.50 1.61
C GLU A 496 33.94 0.13 1.41
N LYS A 497 33.24 -0.96 1.75
CA LYS A 497 33.70 -2.33 1.51
C LYS A 497 33.45 -2.81 0.08
N GLY A 498 32.85 -1.99 -0.77
CA GLY A 498 32.66 -2.28 -2.19
C GLY A 498 31.62 -3.37 -2.46
N LEU A 499 30.59 -3.51 -1.60
CA LEU A 499 29.52 -4.47 -1.90
C LEU A 499 28.81 -4.09 -3.20
N PRO A 500 28.68 -5.04 -4.15
CA PRO A 500 28.03 -4.79 -5.42
C PRO A 500 26.53 -4.57 -5.26
N GLY A 501 25.96 -3.72 -6.11
CA GLY A 501 24.50 -3.58 -6.25
C GLY A 501 23.90 -2.27 -5.72
N TYR A 502 24.69 -1.34 -5.17
CA TYR A 502 24.19 -0.01 -4.78
C TYR A 502 25.21 1.06 -5.16
N ASN A 503 24.75 2.19 -5.72
CA ASN A 503 25.67 3.26 -6.13
C ASN A 503 26.01 4.16 -4.94
N THR A 504 25.12 4.29 -3.95
CA THR A 504 25.34 5.12 -2.76
C THR A 504 24.81 4.47 -1.49
N SER A 505 25.32 4.92 -0.34
CA SER A 505 24.86 4.47 0.98
C SER A 505 23.42 4.91 1.27
N ILE A 506 22.98 6.01 0.67
CA ILE A 506 21.63 6.54 0.86
C ILE A 506 20.63 5.71 0.06
N GLU A 507 20.97 5.27 -1.15
CA GLU A 507 20.14 4.34 -1.92
C GLU A 507 19.83 3.07 -1.12
N PHE A 508 20.87 2.46 -0.54
CA PHE A 508 20.70 1.27 0.30
C PHE A 508 19.81 1.55 1.51
N ALA A 509 20.09 2.62 2.26
CA ALA A 509 19.32 2.96 3.46
C ALA A 509 17.84 3.25 3.14
N ALA A 510 17.57 3.96 2.03
CA ALA A 510 16.21 4.29 1.61
C ALA A 510 15.42 3.04 1.20
N ILE A 511 16.05 2.11 0.48
CA ILE A 511 15.42 0.83 0.13
C ILE A 511 15.08 0.05 1.40
N MET A 512 16.04 -0.16 2.29
CA MET A 512 15.82 -0.93 3.52
C MET A 512 14.76 -0.28 4.43
N THR A 513 14.76 1.05 4.54
CA THR A 513 13.92 1.77 5.50
C THR A 513 12.50 1.97 4.97
N VAL A 514 12.36 2.45 3.72
CA VAL A 514 11.08 2.88 3.14
C VAL A 514 10.42 1.76 2.36
N LYS A 515 11.19 1.00 1.57
CA LYS A 515 10.65 -0.05 0.70
C LYS A 515 10.57 -1.38 1.42
N ASP A 516 11.66 -1.92 1.94
CA ASP A 516 11.62 -3.24 2.57
C ASP A 516 10.91 -3.20 3.92
N GLY A 517 11.09 -2.10 4.66
CA GLY A 517 10.48 -1.86 5.95
C GLY A 517 11.27 -2.49 7.10
N LEU A 518 11.27 -1.80 8.24
CA LEU A 518 12.02 -2.21 9.43
C LEU A 518 11.06 -2.80 10.48
N PRO A 519 11.08 -4.13 10.72
CA PRO A 519 10.04 -4.81 11.49
C PRO A 519 10.04 -4.47 12.98
N PHE A 520 11.18 -4.08 13.56
CA PHE A 520 11.35 -3.95 15.00
C PHE A 520 11.19 -2.52 15.52
N VAL A 521 10.55 -2.39 16.67
CA VAL A 521 10.38 -1.14 17.43
C VAL A 521 11.05 -1.27 18.80
N GLU A 522 11.30 -0.14 19.49
CA GLU A 522 11.99 -0.16 20.79
C GLU A 522 11.25 -1.01 21.84
N LYS A 523 9.90 -0.98 21.82
CA LYS A 523 9.04 -1.78 22.70
C LYS A 523 9.24 -3.29 22.56
N ASP A 524 9.81 -3.77 21.45
CA ASP A 524 10.10 -5.19 21.28
C ASP A 524 11.15 -5.69 22.29
N LYS A 525 12.11 -4.83 22.66
CA LYS A 525 13.11 -5.17 23.70
C LYS A 525 12.44 -5.42 25.03
N GLU A 526 11.54 -4.51 25.43
CA GLU A 526 10.78 -4.60 26.69
C GLU A 526 9.92 -5.85 26.76
N ARG A 527 9.30 -6.25 25.64
CA ARG A 527 8.44 -7.44 25.56
C ARG A 527 9.19 -8.75 25.71
N TYR A 528 10.45 -8.81 25.29
CA TYR A 528 11.26 -10.04 25.35
C TYR A 528 11.99 -10.22 26.68
N GLU A 529 12.15 -9.14 27.46
CA GLU A 529 12.74 -9.21 28.80
C GLU A 529 11.75 -9.68 29.87
N GLN A 530 10.44 -9.55 29.60
CA GLN A 530 9.33 -10.02 30.46
C GLN A 530 8.99 -11.48 30.19
#